data_AF-A0A8J4EF02-F1
#
_entry.id   AF-A0A8J4EF02-F1
#
_cell.length_a   1.000
_cell.length_b   1.000
_cell.length_c   1.000
_cell.angle_alpha   90.00
_cell.angle_beta   90.00
_cell.angle_gamma   90.00
#
_symmetry.space_group_name_H-M   'P 1'
#
loop_
_entity.id
_entity.type
_entity.pdbx_description
1 polymer ?
#
loop_
_entity_poly.entity_id
_entity_poly.type
_entity_poly.pdbx_seq_one_letter_code
_entity_poly.pdbx_strand_id
1 'polypeptide(L)'
;MRWAVPGPAAVTVWLLVTVVAPLVSFEFTHLWEEDQDATPAAMWALASTPLVAFLTAVPAARRPGARAVLVLVGATVSGWVLLAVALAGWSWIVPLDGDLDVFAVAAPAAVLSVVGALPGYGVGRLLPAPTRRPVLGYVLGPVVAVVGAVLAPYVLGLGAEDSTATYPFTGGYGGGDEPAVLPAAGRYAILGYDTAPLRPDCRVSGPGVGARRADPVTARPADYEGSADSGVTWVATFAVPEPGSYTVTCGGDWGFTVGDLPRVRGAVGSVIHWPLAVLLLLGALPGLAIVANTVRRRRRDPVPATT
;
A
#
# COMPACT_ATOMS: atom_id res chain seq x y z
N MET A 1 -25.65 11.15 21.83
CA MET A 1 -24.55 10.26 22.30
C MET A 1 -23.31 10.50 21.43
N ARG A 2 -22.10 10.60 22.00
CA ARG A 2 -20.87 10.85 21.24
C ARG A 2 -19.89 9.69 21.46
N TRP A 3 -19.81 8.79 20.46
CA TRP A 3 -18.85 7.69 20.43
C TRP A 3 -17.40 8.18 20.37
N ALA A 4 -16.46 7.40 20.91
CA ALA A 4 -15.04 7.63 20.70
C ALA A 4 -14.72 7.32 19.23
N VAL A 5 -14.02 8.24 18.56
CA VAL A 5 -13.58 8.11 17.16
C VAL A 5 -12.09 8.42 17.15
N PRO A 6 -11.27 7.68 16.40
CA PRO A 6 -9.83 7.90 16.35
C PRO A 6 -9.52 9.33 15.93
N GLY A 7 -8.66 9.96 16.73
CA GLY A 7 -8.09 11.26 16.40
C GLY A 7 -6.88 11.10 15.48
N PRO A 8 -6.34 12.21 14.96
CA PRO A 8 -5.19 12.19 14.05
C PRO A 8 -4.01 11.39 14.59
N ALA A 9 -3.68 11.53 15.88
CA ALA A 9 -2.58 10.79 16.51
C ALA A 9 -2.78 9.26 16.47
N ALA A 10 -4.02 8.77 16.67
CA ALA A 10 -4.31 7.34 16.60
C ALA A 10 -4.17 6.82 15.17
N VAL A 11 -4.63 7.58 14.17
CA VAL A 11 -4.50 7.23 12.74
C VAL A 11 -3.03 7.24 12.32
N THR A 12 -2.25 8.24 12.76
CA THR A 12 -0.82 8.33 12.45
C THR A 12 -0.04 7.16 13.04
N VAL A 13 -0.26 6.82 14.32
CA VAL A 13 0.41 5.67 14.94
C VAL A 13 -0.03 4.37 14.28
N TRP A 14 -1.30 4.23 13.92
CA TRP A 14 -1.77 3.08 13.15
C TRP A 14 -1.00 2.94 11.83
N LEU A 15 -0.92 3.98 11.00
CA LEU A 15 -0.15 3.94 9.75
C LEU A 15 1.33 3.63 9.96
N LEU A 16 1.95 4.16 11.02
CA LEU A 16 3.34 3.86 11.34
C LEU A 16 3.55 2.37 11.66
N VAL A 17 2.62 1.74 12.38
CA VAL A 17 2.75 0.35 12.80
C VAL A 17 2.27 -0.64 11.72
N THR A 18 1.27 -0.30 10.92
CA THR A 18 0.67 -1.22 9.95
C THR A 18 1.17 -1.05 8.53
N VAL A 19 1.88 0.03 8.24
CA VAL A 19 2.49 0.30 6.93
C VAL A 19 3.99 0.49 7.10
N VAL A 20 4.45 1.56 7.76
CA VAL A 20 5.87 1.93 7.75
C VAL A 20 6.77 0.88 8.42
N ALA A 21 6.43 0.41 9.62
CA ALA A 21 7.23 -0.58 10.32
C ALA A 21 7.35 -1.92 9.56
N PRO A 22 6.26 -2.47 8.98
CA PRO A 22 6.35 -3.63 8.08
C PRO A 22 7.26 -3.37 6.88
N LEU A 23 7.13 -2.22 6.20
CA LEU A 23 7.95 -1.90 5.03
C LEU A 23 9.43 -1.91 5.39
N VAL A 24 9.78 -1.24 6.49
CA VAL A 24 11.15 -1.20 7.01
C VAL A 24 11.63 -2.59 7.43
N SER A 25 10.78 -3.37 8.09
CA SER A 25 11.11 -4.74 8.49
C SER A 25 11.43 -5.59 7.28
N PHE A 26 10.58 -5.57 6.26
CA PHE A 26 10.74 -6.39 5.07
C PHE A 26 11.97 -5.99 4.25
N GLU A 27 12.32 -4.71 4.21
CA GLU A 27 13.58 -4.23 3.65
C GLU A 27 14.78 -4.87 4.37
N PHE A 28 14.80 -4.86 5.71
CA PHE A 28 15.92 -5.40 6.47
C PHE A 28 15.99 -6.93 6.45
N THR A 29 14.88 -7.62 6.22
CA THR A 29 14.81 -9.08 6.26
C THR A 29 14.71 -9.73 4.89
N HIS A 30 14.69 -8.95 3.80
CA HIS A 30 14.47 -9.44 2.43
C HIS A 30 13.19 -10.28 2.26
N LEU A 31 12.20 -10.11 3.16
CA LEU A 31 10.95 -10.89 3.13
C LEU A 31 10.08 -10.55 1.91
N TRP A 32 10.39 -9.46 1.21
CA TRP A 32 9.76 -9.14 -0.08
C TRP A 32 10.00 -10.18 -1.18
N GLU A 33 11.07 -10.98 -1.04
CA GLU A 33 11.50 -11.98 -2.03
C GLU A 33 10.78 -13.33 -1.86
N GLU A 34 10.14 -13.56 -0.71
CA GLU A 34 9.51 -14.83 -0.35
C GLU A 34 7.98 -14.77 -0.46
N ASP A 35 7.34 -15.90 -0.80
CA ASP A 35 5.88 -16.03 -0.72
C ASP A 35 5.46 -15.87 0.75
N GLN A 36 4.79 -14.75 1.06
CA GLN A 36 4.46 -14.38 2.43
C GLN A 36 3.15 -15.02 2.86
N ASP A 37 3.21 -15.78 3.95
CA ASP A 37 2.03 -16.19 4.69
C ASP A 37 1.24 -14.97 5.19
N ALA A 38 -0.05 -15.17 5.41
CA ALA A 38 -0.94 -14.13 5.93
C ALA A 38 -0.59 -13.64 7.35
N THR A 39 0.20 -14.43 8.07
CA THR A 39 0.48 -14.31 9.51
C THR A 39 1.29 -13.05 9.88
N PRO A 40 2.45 -12.73 9.26
CA PRO A 40 3.18 -11.49 9.50
C PRO A 40 2.32 -10.22 9.37
N ALA A 41 1.52 -10.12 8.29
CA ALA A 41 0.63 -8.99 8.06
C ALA A 41 -0.43 -8.86 9.15
N ALA A 42 -1.04 -9.98 9.55
CA ALA A 42 -2.01 -10.02 10.65
C ALA A 42 -1.37 -9.64 11.99
N MET A 43 -0.13 -10.04 12.26
CA MET A 43 0.59 -9.71 13.50
C MET A 43 0.87 -8.21 13.64
N TRP A 44 1.32 -7.54 12.57
CA TRP A 44 1.50 -6.08 12.58
C TRP A 44 0.18 -5.34 12.81
N ALA A 45 -0.89 -5.80 12.15
CA ALA A 45 -2.21 -5.23 12.32
C ALA A 45 -2.73 -5.44 13.76
N LEU A 46 -2.56 -6.64 14.33
CA LEU A 46 -2.90 -6.97 15.71
C LEU A 46 -2.11 -6.14 16.72
N ALA A 47 -0.80 -6.00 16.54
CA ALA A 47 0.08 -5.22 17.41
C ALA A 47 -0.30 -3.73 17.48
N SER A 48 -0.93 -3.20 16.42
CA SER A 48 -1.40 -1.81 16.40
C SER A 48 -2.68 -1.59 17.25
N THR A 49 -3.51 -2.61 17.45
CA THR A 49 -4.81 -2.49 18.10
C THR A 49 -4.78 -1.91 19.53
N PRO A 50 -3.91 -2.35 20.46
CA PRO A 50 -3.89 -1.78 21.82
C PRO A 50 -3.44 -0.30 21.80
N LEU A 51 -2.50 0.06 20.93
CA LEU A 51 -2.00 1.44 20.78
C LEU A 51 -3.10 2.38 20.27
N VAL A 52 -3.82 1.97 19.23
CA VAL A 52 -4.96 2.73 18.68
C VAL A 52 -6.06 2.87 19.73
N ALA A 53 -6.41 1.78 20.42
CA ALA A 53 -7.42 1.79 21.47
C ALA A 53 -7.02 2.71 22.64
N PHE A 54 -5.75 2.73 23.04
CA PHE A 54 -5.21 3.66 24.03
C PHE A 54 -5.37 5.12 23.58
N LEU A 55 -4.87 5.44 22.38
CA LEU A 55 -4.86 6.81 21.85
C LEU A 55 -6.26 7.36 21.53
N THR A 56 -7.23 6.48 21.26
CA THR A 56 -8.64 6.84 21.13
C THR A 56 -9.33 7.06 22.48
N ALA A 57 -9.01 6.24 23.49
CA ALA A 57 -9.63 6.29 24.81
C ALA A 57 -9.19 7.52 25.63
N VAL A 58 -7.91 7.89 25.62
CA VAL A 58 -7.36 9.03 26.38
C VAL A 58 -8.14 10.34 26.17
N PRO A 59 -8.28 10.87 24.93
CA PRO A 59 -8.98 12.13 24.72
C PRO A 59 -10.50 12.02 24.91
N ALA A 60 -11.08 10.81 24.78
CA ALA A 60 -12.50 10.58 25.01
C ALA A 60 -12.85 10.58 26.50
N ALA A 61 -12.00 9.98 27.34
CA ALA A 61 -12.16 9.92 28.79
C ALA A 61 -12.00 11.30 29.47
N ARG A 62 -11.24 12.21 28.88
CA ARG A 62 -11.07 13.60 29.35
C ARG A 62 -12.33 14.47 29.21
N ARG A 63 -13.35 14.01 28.48
CA ARG A 63 -14.57 14.81 28.26
C ARG A 63 -15.45 14.77 29.51
N PRO A 64 -16.01 15.91 29.95
CA PRO A 64 -16.98 15.92 31.05
C PRO A 64 -18.18 15.02 30.69
N GLY A 65 -18.58 14.16 31.62
CA GLY A 65 -19.66 13.18 31.44
C GLY A 65 -19.30 11.93 30.62
N ALA A 66 -18.02 11.68 30.32
CA ALA A 66 -17.60 10.47 29.61
C ALA A 66 -17.91 9.20 30.41
N ARG A 67 -18.80 8.35 29.88
CA ARG A 67 -19.09 7.02 30.45
C ARG A 67 -18.03 6.02 30.00
N ALA A 68 -17.43 5.30 30.95
CA ALA A 68 -16.37 4.31 30.68
C ALA A 68 -16.78 3.33 29.57
N VAL A 69 -17.98 2.75 29.68
CA VAL A 69 -18.52 1.80 28.69
C VAL A 69 -18.52 2.36 27.27
N LEU A 70 -18.97 3.60 27.07
CA LEU A 70 -19.03 4.20 25.72
C LEU A 70 -17.64 4.52 25.16
N VAL A 71 -16.67 4.84 26.02
CA VAL A 71 -15.28 5.07 25.62
C VAL A 71 -14.63 3.76 25.21
N LEU A 72 -14.78 2.71 26.02
CA LEU A 72 -14.24 1.38 25.75
C LEU A 72 -14.83 0.80 24.47
N VAL A 73 -16.17 0.77 24.34
CA VAL A 73 -16.83 0.27 23.12
C VAL A 73 -16.38 1.06 21.89
N GLY A 74 -16.31 2.39 21.98
CA GLY A 74 -15.86 3.21 20.86
C GLY A 74 -14.40 2.95 20.47
N ALA A 75 -13.50 2.76 21.45
CA ALA A 75 -12.10 2.42 21.21
C ALA A 75 -11.95 1.03 20.59
N THR A 76 -12.67 0.03 21.10
CA THR A 76 -12.66 -1.35 20.57
C THR A 76 -13.20 -1.39 19.15
N VAL A 77 -14.36 -0.78 18.87
CA VAL A 77 -14.91 -0.72 17.51
C VAL A 77 -13.95 0.00 16.56
N SER A 78 -13.29 1.06 17.01
CA SER A 78 -12.31 1.78 16.19
C SER A 78 -11.08 0.92 15.88
N GLY A 79 -10.58 0.16 16.86
CA GLY A 79 -9.49 -0.80 16.67
C GLY A 79 -9.85 -1.88 15.66
N TRP A 80 -11.07 -2.41 15.74
CA TRP A 80 -11.59 -3.40 14.80
C TRP A 80 -11.74 -2.87 13.37
N VAL A 81 -12.29 -1.66 13.20
CA VAL A 81 -12.40 -1.04 11.88
C VAL A 81 -11.02 -0.84 11.27
N LEU A 82 -10.04 -0.35 12.04
CA LEU A 82 -8.68 -0.13 11.54
C LEU A 82 -7.92 -1.44 11.31
N LEU A 83 -8.19 -2.48 12.09
CA LEU A 83 -7.71 -3.84 11.82
C LEU A 83 -8.28 -4.36 10.49
N ALA A 84 -9.59 -4.27 10.28
CA ALA A 84 -10.23 -4.71 9.05
C ALA A 84 -9.69 -3.96 7.82
N VAL A 85 -9.46 -2.64 7.94
CA VAL A 85 -8.83 -1.83 6.89
C VAL A 85 -7.38 -2.27 6.65
N ALA A 86 -6.61 -2.57 7.70
CA ALA A 86 -5.24 -3.05 7.55
C ALA A 86 -5.21 -4.41 6.84
N LEU A 87 -6.02 -5.37 7.28
CA LEU A 87 -6.09 -6.70 6.69
C LEU A 87 -6.60 -6.66 5.24
N ALA A 88 -7.65 -5.89 4.96
CA ALA A 88 -8.16 -5.72 3.60
C ALA A 88 -7.13 -5.02 2.70
N GLY A 89 -6.36 -4.09 3.27
CA GLY A 89 -5.18 -3.53 2.63
C GLY A 89 -4.21 -4.65 2.29
N TRP A 90 -3.68 -5.35 3.30
CA TRP A 90 -2.67 -6.39 3.16
C TRP A 90 -3.09 -7.55 2.26
N SER A 91 -4.33 -8.03 2.29
CA SER A 91 -4.84 -9.06 1.37
C SER A 91 -4.91 -8.58 -0.08
N TRP A 92 -4.88 -7.26 -0.28
CA TRP A 92 -4.86 -6.62 -1.59
C TRP A 92 -3.42 -6.24 -2.02
N ILE A 93 -2.53 -5.92 -1.08
CA ILE A 93 -1.08 -5.65 -1.32
C ILE A 93 -0.31 -6.95 -1.53
N VAL A 94 -0.56 -7.96 -0.73
CA VAL A 94 0.11 -9.24 -0.78
C VAL A 94 -0.95 -10.25 -1.17
N PRO A 95 -0.75 -11.06 -2.22
CA PRO A 95 -1.52 -12.27 -2.37
C PRO A 95 -1.13 -13.17 -1.19
N LEU A 96 -1.82 -12.98 -0.06
CA LEU A 96 -1.61 -13.75 1.16
C LEU A 96 -2.09 -15.17 0.83
N ASP A 97 -1.15 -16.12 0.74
CA ASP A 97 -1.51 -17.52 0.62
C ASP A 97 -2.05 -18.02 1.97
N GLY A 98 -3.07 -18.89 1.90
CA GLY A 98 -3.71 -19.50 3.07
C GLY A 98 -5.00 -18.83 3.55
N ASP A 99 -5.85 -19.62 4.20
CA ASP A 99 -7.08 -19.14 4.82
C ASP A 99 -6.77 -18.48 6.17
N LEU A 100 -6.90 -17.16 6.22
CA LEU A 100 -6.85 -16.40 7.46
C LEU A 100 -8.15 -16.66 8.24
N ASP A 101 -8.09 -17.45 9.31
CA ASP A 101 -9.23 -17.60 10.21
C ASP A 101 -9.56 -16.24 10.83
N VAL A 102 -10.67 -15.66 10.37
CA VAL A 102 -11.17 -14.36 10.82
C VAL A 102 -11.32 -14.35 12.34
N PHE A 103 -11.75 -15.46 12.95
CA PHE A 103 -11.92 -15.56 14.39
C PHE A 103 -10.59 -15.55 15.13
N ALA A 104 -9.58 -16.22 14.58
CA ALA A 104 -8.22 -16.25 15.13
C ALA A 104 -7.56 -14.87 15.18
N VAL A 105 -7.97 -13.92 14.34
CA VAL A 105 -7.49 -12.53 14.36
C VAL A 105 -8.44 -11.60 15.13
N ALA A 106 -9.74 -11.76 14.95
CA ALA A 106 -10.79 -10.97 15.60
C ALA A 106 -10.75 -11.07 17.13
N ALA A 107 -10.68 -12.28 17.68
CA ALA A 107 -10.78 -12.50 19.12
C ALA A 107 -9.59 -11.89 19.88
N PRO A 108 -8.32 -12.10 19.47
CA PRO A 108 -7.18 -11.42 20.08
C PRO A 108 -7.25 -9.90 19.93
N ALA A 109 -7.69 -9.39 18.77
CA ALA A 109 -7.83 -7.95 18.54
C ALA A 109 -8.83 -7.30 19.49
N ALA A 110 -9.95 -7.97 19.79
CA ALA A 110 -10.92 -7.49 20.77
C ALA A 110 -10.29 -7.41 22.17
N VAL A 111 -9.61 -8.45 22.60
CA VAL A 111 -8.94 -8.51 23.91
C VAL A 111 -7.88 -7.42 24.02
N LEU A 112 -6.98 -7.32 23.03
CA LEU A 112 -5.93 -6.30 22.98
C LEU A 112 -6.48 -4.88 22.94
N SER A 113 -7.59 -4.66 22.21
CA SER A 113 -8.25 -3.36 22.19
C SER A 113 -8.79 -2.98 23.57
N VAL A 114 -9.39 -3.91 24.31
CA VAL A 114 -9.84 -3.66 25.70
C VAL A 114 -8.64 -3.39 26.60
N VAL A 115 -7.59 -4.19 26.50
CA VAL A 115 -6.33 -4.05 27.26
C VAL A 115 -5.68 -2.69 27.01
N GLY A 116 -5.73 -2.15 25.79
CA GLY A 116 -5.24 -0.80 25.47
C GLY A 116 -6.19 0.33 25.90
N ALA A 117 -7.50 0.13 25.75
CA ALA A 117 -8.50 1.15 26.07
C ALA A 117 -8.65 1.41 27.58
N LEU A 118 -8.48 0.39 28.42
CA LEU A 118 -8.52 0.51 29.89
C LEU A 118 -7.48 1.49 30.46
N PRO A 119 -6.15 1.31 30.20
CA PRO A 119 -5.14 2.26 30.63
C PRO A 119 -5.32 3.62 29.96
N GLY A 120 -5.75 3.66 28.69
CA GLY A 120 -6.05 4.92 28.01
C GLY A 120 -7.17 5.72 28.69
N TYR A 121 -8.23 5.03 29.12
CA TYR A 121 -9.31 5.63 29.90
C TYR A 121 -8.83 6.12 31.26
N GLY A 122 -8.06 5.31 31.99
CA GLY A 122 -7.48 5.67 33.28
C GLY A 122 -6.59 6.91 33.19
N VAL A 123 -5.61 6.89 32.27
CA VAL A 123 -4.74 8.02 31.98
C VAL A 123 -5.54 9.27 31.57
N GLY A 124 -6.58 9.10 30.75
CA GLY A 124 -7.46 10.19 30.36
C GLY A 124 -8.26 10.80 31.52
N ARG A 125 -8.61 10.03 32.55
CA ARG A 125 -9.30 10.57 33.76
C ARG A 125 -8.36 11.29 34.72
N LEU A 126 -7.09 10.88 34.77
CA LEU A 126 -6.07 11.50 35.62
C LEU A 126 -5.55 12.83 35.05
N LEU A 127 -5.62 12.99 33.73
CA LEU A 127 -5.09 14.17 33.06
C LEU A 127 -6.11 15.32 33.06
N PRO A 128 -5.65 16.56 33.31
CA PRO A 128 -6.53 17.72 33.30
C PRO A 128 -7.18 17.92 31.93
N ALA A 129 -8.34 18.58 31.94
CA ALA A 129 -9.04 18.95 30.73
C ALA A 129 -8.08 19.70 29.77
N PRO A 130 -8.04 19.32 28.48
CA PRO A 130 -7.05 19.87 27.56
C PRO A 130 -7.28 21.38 27.39
N THR A 131 -6.34 22.20 27.87
CA THR A 131 -6.35 23.66 27.72
C THR A 131 -5.74 24.12 26.41
N ARG A 132 -4.97 23.27 25.72
CA ARG A 132 -4.26 23.59 24.46
C ARG A 132 -4.71 22.72 23.29
N ARG A 133 -4.58 23.28 22.08
CA ARG A 133 -4.81 22.58 20.81
C ARG A 133 -3.85 21.38 20.68
N PRO A 134 -4.29 20.24 20.13
CA PRO A 134 -3.42 19.07 19.99
C PRO A 134 -2.42 19.32 18.84
N VAL A 135 -1.26 19.89 19.13
CA VAL A 135 -0.24 20.23 18.12
C VAL A 135 0.35 18.99 17.47
N LEU A 136 0.56 17.93 18.26
CA LEU A 136 1.30 16.74 17.85
C LEU A 136 0.71 16.07 16.59
N GLY A 137 -0.59 15.82 16.57
CA GLY A 137 -1.25 15.20 15.41
C GLY A 137 -1.36 16.10 14.18
N TYR A 138 -1.25 17.43 14.35
CA TYR A 138 -1.25 18.39 13.24
C TYR A 138 0.14 18.60 12.63
N VAL A 139 1.22 18.24 13.36
CA VAL A 139 2.60 18.28 12.86
C VAL A 139 3.01 16.91 12.31
N LEU A 140 2.75 15.84 13.06
CA LEU A 140 3.09 14.48 12.64
C LEU A 140 2.27 14.00 11.44
N GLY A 141 1.00 14.42 11.31
CA GLY A 141 0.17 14.02 10.17
C GLY A 141 0.77 14.45 8.82
N PRO A 142 1.08 15.75 8.62
CA PRO A 142 1.75 16.23 7.41
C PRO A 142 3.14 15.63 7.23
N VAL A 143 3.94 15.50 8.29
CA VAL A 143 5.29 14.90 8.19
C VAL A 143 5.20 13.45 7.71
N VAL A 144 4.34 12.63 8.29
CA VAL A 144 4.15 11.23 7.85
C VAL A 144 3.60 11.16 6.42
N ALA A 145 2.68 12.06 6.05
CA ALA A 145 2.18 12.11 4.66
C ALA A 145 3.28 12.49 3.66
N VAL A 146 4.12 13.48 3.98
CA VAL A 146 5.24 13.91 3.12
C VAL A 146 6.30 12.83 3.03
N VAL A 147 6.70 12.27 4.17
CA VAL A 147 7.67 11.16 4.22
C VAL A 147 7.16 9.96 3.45
N GLY A 148 5.89 9.58 3.63
CA GLY A 148 5.26 8.50 2.86
C GLY A 148 5.20 8.79 1.36
N ALA A 149 4.83 10.01 0.95
CA ALA A 149 4.80 10.38 -0.46
C ALA A 149 6.18 10.41 -1.12
N VAL A 150 7.23 10.78 -0.37
CA VAL A 150 8.62 10.80 -0.85
C VAL A 150 9.21 9.39 -0.88
N LEU A 151 8.95 8.56 0.14
CA LEU A 151 9.49 7.21 0.24
C LEU A 151 8.76 6.20 -0.64
N ALA A 152 7.47 6.39 -0.91
CA ALA A 152 6.68 5.49 -1.75
C ALA A 152 7.36 5.16 -3.10
N PRO A 153 7.78 6.12 -3.94
CA PRO A 153 8.43 5.79 -5.21
C PRO A 153 9.75 5.02 -5.03
N TYR A 154 10.50 5.28 -3.95
CA TYR A 154 11.74 4.56 -3.64
C TYR A 154 11.49 3.13 -3.18
N VAL A 155 10.56 2.92 -2.25
CA VAL A 155 10.20 1.56 -1.77
C VAL A 155 9.57 0.73 -2.89
N LEU A 156 8.77 1.37 -3.76
CA LEU A 156 8.21 0.71 -4.94
C LEU A 156 9.28 0.38 -5.98
N GLY A 157 10.27 1.27 -6.16
CA GLY A 157 11.43 1.03 -7.02
C GLY A 157 12.29 -0.11 -6.48
N LEU A 158 12.83 0.02 -5.27
CA LEU A 158 13.69 -0.99 -4.63
C LEU A 158 13.01 -2.35 -4.51
N GLY A 159 11.74 -2.38 -4.11
CA GLY A 159 10.98 -3.63 -4.07
C GLY A 159 10.82 -4.24 -5.47
N ALA A 160 10.56 -3.42 -6.49
CA ALA A 160 10.48 -3.88 -7.89
C ALA A 160 11.83 -4.36 -8.40
N GLU A 161 12.92 -3.77 -7.92
CA GLU A 161 14.30 -4.13 -8.25
C GLU A 161 14.69 -5.50 -7.67
N ASP A 162 14.49 -5.71 -6.37
CA ASP A 162 14.87 -6.96 -5.69
C ASP A 162 13.98 -8.14 -6.08
N SER A 163 12.67 -7.92 -6.25
CA SER A 163 11.71 -9.01 -6.61
C SER A 163 11.87 -9.57 -8.02
N THR A 164 12.74 -8.96 -8.83
CA THR A 164 13.02 -9.37 -10.22
C THR A 164 14.45 -9.80 -10.48
N ALA A 165 15.37 -9.55 -9.54
CA ALA A 165 16.79 -9.81 -9.69
C ALA A 165 17.13 -11.30 -9.96
N THR A 166 16.28 -12.23 -9.52
CA THR A 166 16.50 -13.69 -9.68
C THR A 166 15.52 -14.37 -10.64
N TYR A 167 14.71 -13.63 -11.39
CA TYR A 167 13.72 -14.27 -12.26
C TYR A 167 14.39 -14.86 -13.52
N PRO A 168 14.34 -16.19 -13.75
CA PRO A 168 14.86 -16.77 -14.97
C PRO A 168 13.96 -16.36 -16.12
N PHE A 169 14.46 -15.45 -16.95
CA PHE A 169 13.81 -15.09 -18.20
C PHE A 169 13.56 -16.36 -19.02
N THR A 170 12.28 -16.66 -19.21
CA THR A 170 11.80 -17.79 -20.00
C THR A 170 10.80 -17.25 -21.00
N GLY A 171 11.21 -17.15 -22.27
CA GLY A 171 10.33 -16.73 -23.35
C GLY A 171 10.93 -15.64 -24.22
N GLY A 172 11.67 -16.05 -25.25
CA GLY A 172 11.93 -15.20 -26.42
C GLY A 172 10.95 -15.58 -27.52
N TYR A 173 9.85 -14.84 -27.65
CA TYR A 173 8.84 -15.09 -28.69
C TYR A 173 9.08 -14.30 -29.97
N GLY A 174 10.08 -13.41 -29.98
CA GLY A 174 10.49 -12.56 -31.10
C GLY A 174 11.24 -11.32 -30.61
N GLY A 175 11.78 -10.50 -31.51
CA GLY A 175 12.52 -9.29 -31.16
C GLY A 175 12.98 -8.49 -32.38
N GLY A 176 13.12 -7.16 -32.22
CA GLY A 176 13.52 -6.28 -33.32
C GLY A 176 12.49 -6.25 -34.47
N ASP A 177 12.94 -6.50 -35.70
CA ASP A 177 12.10 -6.50 -36.91
C ASP A 177 11.34 -7.82 -37.14
N GLU A 178 11.58 -8.85 -36.31
CA GLU A 178 10.94 -10.15 -36.49
C GLU A 178 9.56 -10.20 -35.81
N PRO A 179 8.52 -10.72 -36.50
CA PRO A 179 7.22 -10.93 -35.89
C PRO A 179 7.31 -11.91 -34.70
N ALA A 180 6.72 -11.53 -33.57
CA ALA A 180 6.64 -12.36 -32.39
C ALA A 180 5.50 -13.39 -32.52
N VAL A 181 5.78 -14.68 -32.31
CA VAL A 181 4.76 -15.74 -32.37
C VAL A 181 4.26 -16.03 -30.96
N LEU A 182 3.02 -15.62 -30.68
CA LEU A 182 2.43 -15.69 -29.33
C LEU A 182 1.44 -16.85 -29.25
N PRO A 183 1.67 -17.84 -28.37
CA PRO A 183 0.96 -19.12 -28.39
C PRO A 183 -0.45 -19.05 -27.79
N ALA A 184 -0.79 -18.00 -27.04
CA ALA A 184 -2.03 -17.89 -26.31
C ALA A 184 -2.57 -16.44 -26.31
N ALA A 185 -3.88 -16.30 -26.08
CA ALA A 185 -4.43 -15.02 -25.66
C ALA A 185 -3.95 -14.68 -24.24
N GLY A 186 -3.63 -13.42 -23.98
CA GLY A 186 -3.09 -13.01 -22.68
C GLY A 186 -2.40 -11.64 -22.68
N ARG A 187 -1.65 -11.36 -21.62
CA ARG A 187 -0.76 -10.19 -21.54
C ARG A 187 0.68 -10.63 -21.69
N TYR A 188 1.42 -9.89 -22.49
CA TYR A 188 2.83 -10.12 -22.76
C TYR A 188 3.66 -8.89 -22.40
N ALA A 189 4.94 -9.10 -22.13
CA ALA A 189 5.90 -8.05 -21.81
C ALA A 189 6.82 -7.76 -23.00
N ILE A 190 7.19 -6.49 -23.13
CA ILE A 190 8.28 -6.03 -23.99
C ILE A 190 9.48 -5.77 -23.09
N LEU A 191 10.57 -6.43 -23.39
CA LEU A 191 11.80 -6.46 -22.61
C LEU A 191 12.91 -5.85 -23.46
N GLY A 192 13.48 -4.72 -23.04
CA GLY A 192 14.58 -4.08 -23.72
C GLY A 192 15.93 -4.53 -23.21
N TYR A 193 16.92 -4.54 -24.08
CA TYR A 193 18.32 -4.76 -23.71
C TYR A 193 19.02 -3.42 -23.44
N ASP A 194 19.96 -3.43 -22.50
CA ASP A 194 20.93 -2.38 -22.21
C ASP A 194 20.35 -0.97 -21.96
N THR A 195 20.18 -0.18 -23.03
CA THR A 195 19.96 1.28 -23.02
C THR A 195 18.51 1.67 -23.31
N ALA A 196 17.58 0.72 -23.19
CA ALA A 196 16.17 0.96 -23.48
C ALA A 196 15.63 2.18 -22.68
N PRO A 197 14.98 3.15 -23.34
CA PRO A 197 14.50 4.35 -22.67
C PRO A 197 13.42 4.00 -21.65
N LEU A 198 13.25 4.85 -20.62
CA LEU A 198 12.24 4.66 -19.56
C LEU A 198 10.80 4.50 -20.09
N ARG A 199 10.51 5.09 -21.24
CA ARG A 199 9.18 5.10 -21.86
C ARG A 199 9.31 5.02 -23.37
N PRO A 200 9.66 3.84 -23.91
CA PRO A 200 9.78 3.69 -25.35
C PRO A 200 8.40 3.84 -26.00
N ASP A 201 8.36 4.45 -27.19
CA ASP A 201 7.14 4.40 -28.00
C ASP A 201 7.07 3.07 -28.73
N CYS A 202 6.53 2.06 -28.03
CA CYS A 202 6.29 0.74 -28.59
C CYS A 202 4.87 0.65 -29.15
N ARG A 203 4.73 0.08 -30.35
CA ARG A 203 3.48 -0.19 -31.03
C ARG A 203 3.41 -1.65 -31.41
N VAL A 204 2.23 -2.23 -31.20
CA VAL A 204 1.94 -3.62 -31.49
C VAL A 204 0.82 -3.67 -32.53
N SER A 205 0.97 -4.57 -33.50
CA SER A 205 -0.04 -4.86 -34.50
C SER A 205 -0.10 -6.36 -34.77
N GLY A 206 -1.28 -6.89 -35.09
CA GLY A 206 -1.46 -8.31 -35.38
C GLY A 206 -2.94 -8.71 -35.41
N PRO A 207 -3.23 -10.02 -35.34
CA PRO A 207 -4.59 -10.54 -35.33
C PRO A 207 -5.46 -9.88 -34.26
N GLY A 208 -6.63 -9.37 -34.66
CA GLY A 208 -7.58 -8.72 -33.76
C GLY A 208 -7.12 -7.38 -33.15
N VAL A 209 -5.92 -6.90 -33.48
CA VAL A 209 -5.32 -5.68 -32.92
C VAL A 209 -4.73 -4.83 -34.05
N GLY A 210 -5.43 -3.75 -34.40
CA GLY A 210 -4.83 -2.69 -35.21
C GLY A 210 -3.64 -2.06 -34.50
N ALA A 211 -2.78 -1.31 -35.21
CA ALA A 211 -1.59 -0.69 -34.63
C ALA A 211 -1.94 0.13 -33.36
N ARG A 212 -1.58 -0.41 -32.19
CA ARG A 212 -1.90 0.15 -30.88
C ARG A 212 -0.63 0.36 -30.08
N ARG A 213 -0.58 1.45 -29.32
CA ARG A 213 0.51 1.71 -28.39
C ARG A 213 0.50 0.70 -27.24
N ALA A 214 1.67 0.16 -26.91
CA ALA A 214 1.86 -0.67 -25.72
C ALA A 214 1.75 0.21 -24.46
N ASP A 215 1.25 -0.38 -23.38
CA ASP A 215 1.09 0.30 -22.10
C ASP A 215 2.46 0.36 -21.40
N PRO A 216 3.02 1.57 -21.15
CA PRO A 216 4.33 1.70 -20.52
C PRO A 216 4.28 1.23 -19.07
N VAL A 217 5.36 0.62 -18.60
CA VAL A 217 5.48 0.22 -17.19
C VAL A 217 5.77 1.46 -16.34
N THR A 218 5.04 1.64 -15.25
CA THR A 218 5.14 2.81 -14.37
C THR A 218 6.31 2.75 -13.39
N ALA A 219 6.83 1.55 -13.09
CA ALA A 219 7.99 1.34 -12.23
C ALA A 219 8.91 0.30 -12.88
N ARG A 220 10.21 0.61 -12.99
CA ARG A 220 11.20 -0.31 -13.56
C ARG A 220 11.50 -1.42 -12.54
N PRO A 221 11.52 -2.70 -12.94
CA PRO A 221 12.35 -3.69 -12.27
C PRO A 221 13.84 -3.41 -12.51
N ALA A 222 14.71 -3.87 -11.61
CA ALA A 222 16.15 -3.91 -11.84
C ALA A 222 16.46 -5.00 -12.86
N ASP A 223 17.65 -4.90 -13.43
CA ASP A 223 18.17 -5.82 -14.44
C ASP A 223 17.87 -7.27 -14.07
N TYR A 224 17.15 -7.97 -14.94
CA TYR A 224 16.93 -9.40 -14.81
C TYR A 224 18.28 -10.09 -15.10
N GLU A 225 18.98 -10.58 -14.06
CA GLU A 225 20.20 -11.37 -14.27
C GLU A 225 19.85 -12.74 -14.87
N GLY A 226 20.08 -12.87 -16.17
CA GLY A 226 19.94 -14.11 -16.92
C GLY A 226 21.05 -14.23 -17.95
N SER A 227 22.21 -14.69 -17.49
CA SER A 227 23.47 -14.92 -18.23
C SER A 227 24.33 -13.69 -18.55
N ALA A 228 25.32 -13.49 -17.68
CA ALA A 228 26.68 -12.96 -17.85
C ALA A 228 26.99 -11.69 -18.67
N ASP A 229 26.19 -11.18 -19.60
CA ASP A 229 26.64 -10.07 -20.48
C ASP A 229 25.57 -9.08 -21.00
N SER A 230 24.29 -9.14 -20.60
CA SER A 230 23.32 -8.08 -20.97
C SER A 230 22.13 -7.97 -20.01
N GLY A 231 21.97 -6.80 -19.40
CA GLY A 231 20.81 -6.48 -18.56
C GLY A 231 19.55 -6.39 -19.41
N VAL A 232 18.51 -7.12 -19.03
CA VAL A 232 17.18 -7.01 -19.65
C VAL A 232 16.31 -6.15 -18.74
N THR A 233 15.60 -5.16 -19.32
CA THR A 233 14.70 -4.25 -18.60
C THR A 233 13.27 -4.37 -19.13
N TRP A 234 12.30 -4.50 -18.23
CA TRP A 234 10.88 -4.46 -18.62
C TRP A 234 10.41 -3.03 -18.91
N VAL A 235 9.98 -2.78 -20.15
CA VAL A 235 9.69 -1.41 -20.62
C VAL A 235 8.22 -1.15 -20.96
N ALA A 236 7.48 -2.17 -21.40
CA ALA A 236 6.07 -2.03 -21.73
C ALA A 236 5.32 -3.37 -21.65
N THR A 237 3.99 -3.30 -21.69
CA THR A 237 3.10 -4.46 -21.82
C THR A 237 2.07 -4.27 -22.90
N PHE A 238 1.53 -5.37 -23.42
CA PHE A 238 0.40 -5.32 -24.33
C PHE A 238 -0.51 -6.54 -24.16
N ALA A 239 -1.76 -6.40 -24.58
CA ALA A 239 -2.75 -7.46 -24.56
C ALA A 239 -2.87 -8.10 -25.94
N VAL A 240 -2.96 -9.42 -25.94
CA VAL A 240 -3.11 -10.30 -27.10
C VAL A 240 -4.49 -10.96 -27.00
N PRO A 241 -5.42 -10.61 -27.89
CA PRO A 241 -6.77 -11.16 -27.84
C PRO A 241 -6.83 -12.62 -28.31
N GLU A 242 -5.94 -13.02 -29.22
CA GLU A 242 -5.96 -14.32 -29.87
C GLU A 242 -4.52 -14.81 -30.15
N PRO A 243 -4.25 -16.12 -30.15
CA PRO A 243 -2.94 -16.65 -30.53
C PRO A 243 -2.57 -16.26 -31.98
N GLY A 244 -1.31 -15.90 -32.23
CA GLY A 244 -0.88 -15.53 -33.59
C GLY A 244 0.45 -14.81 -33.67
N SER A 245 0.76 -14.32 -34.87
CA SER A 245 1.97 -13.54 -35.13
C SER A 245 1.69 -12.05 -34.95
N TYR A 246 2.45 -11.40 -34.09
CA TYR A 246 2.32 -9.99 -33.74
C TYR A 246 3.62 -9.26 -34.09
N THR A 247 3.49 -8.14 -34.79
CA THR A 247 4.62 -7.25 -35.05
C THR A 247 4.69 -6.22 -33.92
N VAL A 248 5.82 -6.18 -33.22
CA VAL A 248 6.14 -5.18 -32.20
C VAL A 248 7.19 -4.26 -32.79
N THR A 249 6.97 -2.95 -32.70
CA THR A 249 7.92 -1.94 -33.16
C THR A 249 8.16 -0.97 -32.03
N CYS A 250 9.41 -0.71 -31.67
CA CYS A 250 9.75 0.24 -30.63
C CYS A 250 10.70 1.29 -31.20
N GLY A 251 10.43 2.57 -30.93
CA GLY A 251 11.30 3.64 -31.40
C GLY A 251 12.67 3.65 -30.71
N GLY A 252 13.73 3.86 -31.49
CA GLY A 252 15.13 4.02 -31.03
C GLY A 252 16.05 2.87 -31.44
N ASP A 253 17.37 3.09 -31.35
CA ASP A 253 18.40 2.12 -31.71
C ASP A 253 18.78 1.24 -30.50
N TRP A 254 17.85 0.41 -30.04
CA TRP A 254 18.06 -0.55 -28.95
C TRP A 254 17.36 -1.88 -29.24
N GLY A 255 17.93 -2.98 -28.76
CA GLY A 255 17.36 -4.30 -28.94
C GLY A 255 16.24 -4.57 -27.96
N PHE A 256 15.24 -5.37 -28.35
CA PHE A 256 14.20 -5.84 -27.46
C PHE A 256 13.76 -7.25 -27.81
N THR A 257 13.10 -7.90 -26.85
CA THR A 257 12.43 -9.18 -27.03
C THR A 257 11.01 -9.12 -26.45
N VAL A 258 10.15 -10.02 -26.92
CA VAL A 258 8.80 -10.21 -26.38
C VAL A 258 8.79 -11.51 -25.59
N GLY A 259 8.32 -11.43 -24.35
CA GLY A 259 8.25 -12.56 -23.44
C GLY A 259 6.94 -12.65 -22.70
N ASP A 260 6.80 -13.73 -21.94
CA ASP A 260 5.74 -13.84 -20.95
C ASP A 260 5.85 -12.68 -19.96
N LEU A 261 4.71 -12.28 -19.40
CA LEU A 261 4.69 -11.26 -18.36
C LEU A 261 5.57 -11.74 -17.19
N PRO A 262 6.63 -11.00 -16.80
CA PRO A 262 7.44 -11.37 -15.66
C PRO A 262 6.55 -11.56 -14.43
N ARG A 263 6.63 -12.72 -13.80
CA ARG A 263 5.89 -12.95 -12.56
C ARG A 263 6.67 -12.29 -11.44
N VAL A 264 6.33 -11.03 -11.16
CA VAL A 264 6.74 -10.37 -9.92
C VAL A 264 5.97 -11.05 -8.79
N ARG A 265 6.65 -11.91 -8.02
CA ARG A 265 6.05 -12.60 -6.86
C ARG A 265 5.95 -11.65 -5.67
N GLY A 266 5.23 -12.09 -4.64
CA GLY A 266 5.10 -11.36 -3.38
C GLY A 266 4.33 -10.04 -3.49
N ALA A 267 4.50 -9.21 -2.46
CA ALA A 267 3.75 -7.97 -2.26
C ALA A 267 3.93 -6.96 -3.41
N VAL A 268 5.18 -6.84 -3.88
CA VAL A 268 5.61 -5.80 -4.82
C VAL A 268 4.93 -5.94 -6.18
N GLY A 269 4.74 -7.18 -6.64
CA GLY A 269 4.10 -7.46 -7.92
C GLY A 269 2.68 -6.90 -8.03
N SER A 270 1.95 -6.85 -6.91
CA SER A 270 0.64 -6.20 -6.89
C SER A 270 0.77 -4.67 -6.91
N VAL A 271 1.76 -4.09 -6.23
CA VAL A 271 1.87 -2.63 -6.03
C VAL A 271 2.32 -1.88 -7.28
N ILE A 272 3.13 -2.50 -8.14
CA ILE A 272 3.51 -1.93 -9.45
C ILE A 272 2.28 -1.65 -10.33
N HIS A 273 1.19 -2.39 -10.12
CA HIS A 273 -0.06 -2.28 -10.87
C HIS A 273 -1.07 -1.31 -10.22
N TRP A 274 -0.73 -0.63 -9.12
CA TRP A 274 -1.69 0.21 -8.42
C TRP A 274 -2.03 1.47 -9.22
N PRO A 275 -3.32 1.85 -9.28
CA PRO A 275 -3.71 3.17 -9.72
C PRO A 275 -3.09 4.20 -8.78
N LEU A 276 -2.38 5.19 -9.33
CA LEU A 276 -1.77 6.32 -8.59
C LEU A 276 -2.73 6.95 -7.58
N ALA A 277 -4.03 6.98 -7.89
CA ALA A 277 -5.08 7.49 -7.01
C ALA A 277 -5.16 6.76 -5.64
N VAL A 278 -4.88 5.47 -5.59
CA VAL A 278 -4.94 4.67 -4.35
C VAL A 278 -3.76 4.98 -3.44
N LEU A 279 -2.55 5.10 -4.01
CA LEU A 279 -1.35 5.54 -3.27
C LEU A 279 -1.55 6.95 -2.69
N LEU A 280 -2.11 7.86 -3.49
CA LEU A 280 -2.42 9.22 -3.04
C LEU A 280 -3.47 9.25 -1.92
N LEU A 281 -4.49 8.37 -1.99
CA LEU A 281 -5.52 8.26 -0.95
C LEU A 281 -4.96 7.80 0.39
N LEU A 282 -4.07 6.79 0.39
CA LEU A 282 -3.41 6.31 1.62
C LEU A 282 -2.55 7.41 2.25
N GLY A 283 -1.79 8.14 1.44
CA GLY A 283 -1.01 9.30 1.90
C GLY A 283 -1.87 10.45 2.42
N ALA A 284 -3.10 10.60 1.92
CA ALA A 284 -4.02 11.67 2.32
C ALA A 284 -4.77 11.39 3.64
N LEU A 285 -4.81 10.15 4.13
CA LEU A 285 -5.58 9.76 5.32
C LEU A 285 -5.28 10.60 6.58
N PRO A 286 -4.01 10.91 6.93
CA PRO A 286 -3.71 11.79 8.07
C PRO A 286 -4.30 13.19 7.90
N GLY A 287 -4.18 13.75 6.70
CA GLY A 287 -4.72 15.07 6.35
C GLY A 287 -6.24 15.10 6.42
N LEU A 288 -6.91 14.08 5.89
CA LEU A 288 -8.37 13.93 5.97
C LEU A 288 -8.84 13.77 7.43
N ALA A 289 -8.11 13.02 8.26
CA ALA A 289 -8.42 12.89 9.69
C ALA A 289 -8.28 14.22 10.44
N ILE A 290 -7.28 15.04 10.08
CA ILE A 290 -7.11 16.39 10.58
C ILE A 290 -8.31 17.27 10.17
N VAL A 291 -8.65 17.33 8.88
CA VAL A 291 -9.77 18.14 8.36
C VAL A 291 -11.09 17.73 9.02
N ALA A 292 -11.40 16.44 9.09
CA ALA A 292 -12.61 15.93 9.73
C ALA A 292 -12.69 16.32 11.21
N ASN A 293 -11.56 16.26 11.93
CA ASN A 293 -11.47 16.71 13.32
C ASN A 293 -11.66 18.23 13.44
N THR A 294 -11.10 19.02 12.53
CA THR A 294 -11.29 20.49 12.50
C THR A 294 -12.75 20.87 12.24
N VAL A 295 -13.39 20.26 11.24
CA VAL A 295 -14.82 20.49 10.92
C VAL A 295 -15.72 20.11 12.10
N ARG A 296 -15.47 18.97 12.75
CA ARG A 296 -16.23 18.54 13.93
C ARG A 296 -16.08 19.50 15.12
N ARG A 297 -14.93 20.16 15.27
CA ARG A 297 -14.72 21.18 16.31
C ARG A 297 -15.49 22.45 16.02
N ARG A 298 -15.39 22.97 14.79
CA ARG A 298 -16.11 24.19 14.38
C ARG A 298 -17.63 24.07 14.53
N ARG A 299 -18.21 22.90 14.27
CA ARG A 299 -19.65 22.65 14.48
C ARG A 299 -20.07 22.61 15.97
N ARG A 300 -19.11 22.54 16.90
CA ARG A 300 -19.37 22.40 18.34
C ARG A 300 -19.12 23.67 19.13
N ASP A 301 -18.40 24.63 18.56
CA ASP A 301 -18.26 25.97 19.11
C ASP A 301 -19.35 26.82 18.45
N PRO A 302 -20.47 27.12 19.13
CA PRO A 302 -21.40 28.11 18.62
C PRO A 302 -20.64 29.43 18.57
N VAL A 303 -20.69 30.12 17.44
CA VAL A 303 -20.24 31.52 17.37
C VAL A 303 -21.02 32.26 18.46
N PRO A 304 -20.35 32.90 19.45
CA PRO A 304 -21.06 33.71 20.42
C PRO A 304 -21.85 34.76 19.65
N ALA A 305 -23.17 34.74 19.80
CA ALA A 305 -24.02 35.81 19.32
C ALA A 305 -23.51 37.10 19.96
N THR A 306 -22.96 37.97 19.13
CA THR A 306 -22.59 39.32 19.54
C THR A 306 -23.90 40.11 19.61
N THR A 307 -24.40 40.30 20.83
CA THR A 307 -25.42 41.30 21.18
C THR A 307 -25.06 41.86 22.54
#